data_AF-A0A969H730-F1
#
_entry.id   AF-A0A969H730-F1
#
_cell.length_a   1.000
_cell.length_b   1.000
_cell.length_c   1.000
_cell.angle_alpha   90.00
_cell.angle_beta   90.00
_cell.angle_gamma   90.00
#
_symmetry.space_group_name_H-M   'P 1'
#
loop_
_entity.id
_entity.type
_entity.pdbx_description
1 polymer ?
#
loop_
_entity_poly.entity_id
_entity_poly.type
_entity_poly.pdbx_seq_one_letter_code
_entity_poly.pdbx_strand_id
1 'polypeptide(L)'
;MSPPSAQAQPTSTSSAQVTAGLARLLAIGLATQLIYVIYIIAFPLVSNTYKGGPAADLEMLMRGYRWFAPIYTAGIFLLYFLFWQALRTVSVISRQLSVASSQRSDGEQASRITHHASHLTPHTLKLLILGFGLIFGFTLVWLYPITANDLFRYVLRGRVWAVYGESPMLSPPNNFPNDPYIAFAGEFGQWVSGYGPLWEIIVQVPLRLFGATDMVPGSISLKLVVLLFYLMCAALIGWFAKARVTSFFSFAALPSSALASDSASALALLFFAWNPLILIQGPGNGHNDMVFMALMVLGLVLWQRKLWWAATLALTLATLAKITGLLLLPLFAIVLLKSETSWRQRLFKAVGAGIIVLVTAFIVYRALGPLAPVSRTPGTC
;
A
#
# COMPACT_ATOMS: atom_id res chain seq x y z
N MET A 1 31.61 56.44 -10.87
CA MET A 1 30.19 56.05 -10.73
C MET A 1 30.12 54.53 -10.77
N SER A 2 30.03 53.90 -9.60
CA SER A 2 29.81 52.45 -9.49
C SER A 2 28.35 52.14 -9.79
N PRO A 3 28.01 51.05 -10.49
CA PRO A 3 26.61 50.69 -10.71
C PRO A 3 25.96 50.28 -9.39
N PRO A 4 24.66 50.55 -9.20
CA PRO A 4 23.96 50.23 -7.96
C PRO A 4 23.86 48.71 -7.81
N SER A 5 24.25 48.22 -6.63
CA SER A 5 24.03 46.86 -6.17
C SER A 5 22.55 46.52 -6.23
N ALA A 6 22.18 45.60 -7.13
CA ALA A 6 20.84 45.04 -7.19
C ALA A 6 20.51 44.34 -5.87
N GLN A 7 19.57 44.91 -5.11
CA GLN A 7 19.04 44.32 -3.89
C GLN A 7 18.38 42.99 -4.22
N ALA A 8 18.94 41.91 -3.68
CA ALA A 8 18.28 40.62 -3.66
C ALA A 8 17.08 40.68 -2.69
N GLN A 9 15.87 40.80 -3.24
CA GLN A 9 14.62 40.44 -2.54
C GLN A 9 13.97 39.20 -3.17
N PRO A 10 14.37 37.96 -2.80
CA PRO A 10 13.60 36.76 -3.13
C PRO A 10 13.03 35.99 -1.92
N THR A 11 13.26 36.43 -0.68
CA THR A 11 12.99 35.58 0.51
C THR A 11 11.57 35.68 1.09
N SER A 12 10.88 36.82 0.98
CA SER A 12 9.56 37.01 1.59
C SER A 12 8.42 36.33 0.81
N THR A 13 8.52 36.29 -0.53
CA THR A 13 7.47 35.76 -1.41
C THR A 13 7.41 34.23 -1.42
N SER A 14 8.54 33.53 -1.27
CA SER A 14 8.59 32.07 -1.24
C SER A 14 7.99 31.47 0.05
N SER A 15 8.25 32.10 1.20
CA SER A 15 7.70 31.67 2.50
C SER A 15 6.17 31.77 2.57
N ALA A 16 5.60 32.87 2.06
CA ALA A 16 4.15 33.06 1.99
C ALA A 16 3.48 32.00 1.09
N GLN A 17 4.10 31.67 -0.05
CA GLN A 17 3.60 30.64 -0.97
C GLN A 17 3.63 29.24 -0.36
N VAL A 18 4.69 28.88 0.37
CA VAL A 18 4.78 27.59 1.07
C VAL A 18 3.70 27.49 2.15
N THR A 19 3.50 28.55 2.94
CA THR A 19 2.46 28.59 3.99
C THR A 19 1.05 28.47 3.41
N ALA A 20 0.74 29.22 2.35
CA ALA A 20 -0.54 29.11 1.65
C ALA A 20 -0.75 27.72 1.02
N GLY A 21 0.31 27.14 0.45
CA GLY A 21 0.31 25.77 -0.07
C GLY A 21 -0.02 24.73 1.01
N LEU A 22 0.57 24.84 2.19
CA LEU A 22 0.28 23.95 3.32
C LEU A 22 -1.17 24.08 3.80
N ALA A 23 -1.66 25.31 4.00
CA ALA A 23 -3.05 25.54 4.39
C ALA A 23 -4.02 24.90 3.38
N ARG A 24 -3.72 25.03 2.08
CA ARG A 24 -4.49 24.37 1.02
C ARG A 24 -4.38 22.84 1.11
N LEU A 25 -3.20 22.29 1.33
CA LEU A 25 -3.01 20.84 1.46
C LEU A 25 -3.77 20.26 2.66
N LEU A 26 -3.76 20.95 3.80
CA LEU A 26 -4.55 20.61 4.98
C LEU A 26 -6.04 20.62 4.67
N ALA A 27 -6.55 21.67 4.02
CA ALA A 27 -7.95 21.77 3.63
C ALA A 27 -8.37 20.63 2.69
N ILE A 28 -7.53 20.29 1.70
CA ILE A 28 -7.77 19.14 0.80
C ILE A 28 -7.80 17.83 1.60
N GLY A 29 -6.88 17.64 2.54
CA GLY A 29 -6.83 16.46 3.39
C GLY A 29 -8.08 16.31 4.26
N LEU A 30 -8.54 17.40 4.88
CA LEU A 30 -9.78 17.42 5.68
C LEU A 30 -11.03 17.16 4.83
N ALA A 31 -11.11 17.74 3.63
CA ALA A 31 -12.22 17.49 2.70
C ALA A 31 -12.24 16.04 2.24
N THR A 32 -11.08 15.45 1.94
CA THR A 32 -10.93 14.04 1.58
C THR A 32 -11.40 13.13 2.73
N GLN A 33 -10.96 13.42 3.95
CA GLN A 33 -11.38 12.70 5.15
C GLN A 33 -12.89 12.75 5.35
N LEU A 34 -13.51 13.91 5.16
CA LEU A 34 -14.96 14.07 5.31
C LEU A 34 -15.73 13.15 4.35
N ILE A 35 -15.28 13.02 3.10
CA ILE A 35 -15.92 12.12 2.12
C ILE A 35 -15.80 10.66 2.58
N TYR A 36 -14.65 10.23 3.09
CA TYR A 36 -14.50 8.88 3.64
C TYR A 36 -15.38 8.64 4.86
N VAL A 37 -15.52 9.63 5.75
CA VAL A 37 -16.45 9.55 6.89
C VAL A 37 -17.90 9.39 6.42
N ILE A 38 -18.33 10.12 5.39
CA ILE A 38 -19.66 9.95 4.79
C ILE A 38 -19.85 8.52 4.27
N TYR A 39 -18.84 7.94 3.63
CA TYR A 39 -18.91 6.57 3.12
C TYR A 39 -19.00 5.52 4.23
N ILE A 40 -18.27 5.67 5.35
CA ILE A 40 -18.41 4.70 6.46
C ILE A 40 -19.77 4.81 7.17
N ILE A 41 -20.38 6.01 7.19
CA ILE A 41 -21.73 6.21 7.74
C ILE A 41 -22.76 5.57 6.82
N ALA A 42 -22.58 5.69 5.49
CA ALA A 42 -23.46 5.08 4.51
C ALA A 42 -23.31 3.54 4.45
N PHE A 43 -22.08 3.04 4.58
CA PHE A 43 -21.73 1.62 4.47
C PHE A 43 -20.89 1.13 5.67
N PRO A 44 -21.45 1.12 6.89
CA PRO A 44 -20.73 0.67 8.08
C PRO A 44 -20.44 -0.83 8.04
N LEU A 45 -19.18 -1.23 8.27
CA LEU A 45 -18.76 -2.64 8.23
C LEU A 45 -19.52 -3.50 9.25
N VAL A 46 -19.56 -3.06 10.51
CA VAL A 46 -20.05 -3.87 11.65
C VAL A 46 -21.53 -4.21 11.49
N SER A 47 -22.40 -3.22 11.29
CA SER A 47 -23.84 -3.45 11.22
C SER A 47 -24.28 -4.24 10.00
N ASN A 48 -23.55 -4.14 8.89
CA ASN A 48 -23.80 -4.91 7.66
C ASN A 48 -23.21 -6.33 7.71
N THR A 49 -22.36 -6.65 8.70
CA THR A 49 -21.69 -7.97 8.80
C THR A 49 -22.19 -8.80 9.98
N TYR A 50 -22.56 -8.17 11.10
CA TYR A 50 -22.89 -8.85 12.37
C TYR A 50 -23.99 -9.90 12.27
N LYS A 51 -24.96 -9.72 11.37
CA LYS A 51 -26.12 -10.63 11.24
C LYS A 51 -25.82 -11.97 10.56
N GLY A 52 -24.59 -12.20 10.06
CA GLY A 52 -24.21 -13.48 9.46
C GLY A 52 -24.82 -13.77 8.08
N GLY A 53 -25.31 -12.75 7.37
CA GLY A 53 -25.94 -12.89 6.05
C GLY A 53 -24.95 -13.03 4.89
N PRO A 54 -25.44 -13.26 3.65
CA PRO A 54 -24.57 -13.30 2.48
C PRO A 54 -23.86 -11.96 2.28
N ALA A 55 -22.65 -12.00 1.71
CA ALA A 55 -21.94 -10.79 1.33
C ALA A 55 -22.81 -9.98 0.34
N ALA A 56 -23.00 -8.70 0.62
CA ALA A 56 -23.81 -7.81 -0.19
C ALA A 56 -22.88 -6.92 -1.03
N ASP A 57 -23.09 -6.87 -2.34
CA ASP A 57 -22.40 -5.86 -3.15
C ASP A 57 -23.06 -4.48 -3.01
N LEU A 58 -22.44 -3.47 -3.63
CA LEU A 58 -22.95 -2.09 -3.67
C LEU A 58 -24.40 -2.03 -4.18
N GLU A 59 -24.76 -2.82 -5.20
CA GLU A 59 -26.12 -2.83 -5.75
C GLU A 59 -27.13 -3.28 -4.68
N MET A 60 -26.85 -4.41 -4.03
CA MET A 60 -27.69 -4.99 -2.98
C MET A 60 -27.86 -4.02 -1.81
N LEU A 61 -26.77 -3.40 -1.34
CA LEU A 61 -26.80 -2.42 -0.25
C LEU A 61 -27.62 -1.17 -0.61
N MET A 62 -27.63 -0.79 -1.90
CA MET A 62 -28.30 0.42 -2.36
C MET A 62 -29.73 0.20 -2.88
N ARG A 63 -30.25 -1.02 -2.90
CA ARG A 63 -31.62 -1.31 -3.40
C ARG A 63 -32.69 -0.44 -2.73
N GLY A 64 -32.56 -0.18 -1.43
CA GLY A 64 -33.45 0.70 -0.66
C GLY A 64 -33.12 2.20 -0.74
N TYR A 65 -31.96 2.57 -1.27
CA TYR A 65 -31.40 3.93 -1.22
C TYR A 65 -30.81 4.37 -2.57
N ARG A 66 -31.47 4.02 -3.68
CA ARG A 66 -30.99 4.34 -5.05
C ARG A 66 -30.65 5.82 -5.25
N TRP A 67 -31.33 6.73 -4.52
CA TRP A 67 -31.06 8.17 -4.53
C TRP A 67 -29.64 8.53 -4.06
N PHE A 68 -28.96 7.64 -3.33
CA PHE A 68 -27.58 7.83 -2.88
C PHE A 68 -26.55 7.54 -3.99
N ALA A 69 -26.92 6.84 -5.07
CA ALA A 69 -25.97 6.47 -6.14
C ALA A 69 -25.28 7.67 -6.82
N PRO A 70 -26.01 8.75 -7.17
CA PRO A 70 -25.38 9.96 -7.68
C PRO A 70 -24.44 10.60 -6.66
N ILE A 71 -24.77 10.58 -5.37
CA ILE A 71 -23.94 11.15 -4.29
C ILE A 71 -22.65 10.36 -4.13
N TYR A 72 -22.74 9.04 -4.07
CA TYR A 72 -21.57 8.16 -4.05
C TYR A 72 -20.66 8.43 -5.25
N THR A 73 -21.23 8.43 -6.46
CA THR A 73 -20.50 8.66 -7.71
C THR A 73 -19.82 10.03 -7.75
N ALA A 74 -20.55 11.09 -7.39
CA ALA A 74 -19.99 12.44 -7.30
C ALA A 74 -18.86 12.52 -6.25
N GLY A 75 -19.00 11.82 -5.12
CA GLY A 75 -17.96 11.71 -4.11
C GLY A 75 -16.67 11.07 -4.65
N ILE A 76 -16.77 10.03 -5.49
CA ILE A 76 -15.60 9.40 -6.12
C ILE A 76 -14.89 10.40 -7.05
N PHE A 77 -15.63 11.10 -7.92
CA PHE A 77 -15.05 12.13 -8.78
C PHE A 77 -14.40 13.25 -7.97
N LEU A 78 -15.03 13.68 -6.88
CA LEU A 78 -14.48 14.69 -5.99
C LEU A 78 -13.20 14.22 -5.30
N LEU A 79 -13.11 12.96 -4.86
CA LEU A 79 -11.88 12.38 -4.31
C LEU A 79 -10.71 12.44 -5.30
N TYR A 80 -10.94 12.06 -6.57
CA TYR A 80 -9.89 12.15 -7.60
C TYR A 80 -9.51 13.59 -7.93
N PHE A 81 -10.48 14.51 -7.95
CA PHE A 81 -10.20 15.94 -8.13
C PHE A 81 -9.36 16.51 -6.99
N LEU A 82 -9.72 16.20 -5.74
CA LEU A 82 -8.97 16.60 -4.54
C LEU A 82 -7.55 16.00 -4.54
N PHE A 83 -7.40 14.73 -4.91
CA PHE A 83 -6.10 14.07 -5.07
C PHE A 83 -5.23 14.77 -6.12
N TRP A 84 -5.79 15.11 -7.29
CA TRP A 84 -5.09 15.87 -8.32
C TRP A 84 -4.68 17.27 -7.83
N GLN A 85 -5.55 17.96 -7.08
CA GLN A 85 -5.19 19.23 -6.47
C GLN A 85 -4.04 19.07 -5.46
N ALA A 86 -4.07 18.03 -4.61
CA ALA A 86 -3.00 17.75 -3.66
C ALA A 86 -1.67 17.54 -4.39
N LEU A 87 -1.65 16.78 -5.49
CA LEU A 87 -0.45 16.57 -6.31
C LEU A 87 0.12 17.90 -6.83
N ARG A 88 -0.75 18.78 -7.34
CA ARG A 88 -0.33 20.12 -7.78
C ARG A 88 0.25 20.93 -6.63
N THR A 89 -0.43 20.96 -5.49
CA THR A 89 0.01 21.71 -4.31
C THR A 89 1.35 21.21 -3.77
N VAL A 90 1.51 19.90 -3.60
CA VAL A 90 2.78 19.29 -3.15
C VAL A 90 3.89 19.54 -4.19
N SER A 91 3.58 19.55 -5.49
CA SER A 91 4.59 19.85 -6.51
C SER A 91 5.13 21.27 -6.40
N VAL A 92 4.27 22.25 -6.10
CA VAL A 92 4.65 23.65 -5.89
C VAL A 92 5.47 23.79 -4.60
N ILE A 93 4.99 23.24 -3.49
CA ILE A 93 5.72 23.27 -2.20
C ILE A 93 7.10 22.62 -2.35
N SER A 94 7.17 21.46 -3.00
CA SER A 94 8.41 20.69 -3.15
C SER A 94 9.45 21.40 -4.03
N ARG A 95 9.02 22.16 -5.04
CA ARG A 95 9.90 23.03 -5.85
C ARG A 95 10.46 24.19 -5.04
N GLN A 96 9.61 24.85 -4.24
CA GLN A 96 10.05 25.96 -3.41
C GLN A 96 11.05 25.50 -2.34
N LEU A 97 10.81 24.34 -1.72
CA LEU A 97 11.74 23.74 -0.75
C LEU A 97 13.08 23.32 -1.40
N SER A 98 13.08 22.84 -2.64
CA SER A 98 14.33 22.51 -3.34
C SER A 98 15.15 23.75 -3.69
N VAL A 99 14.51 24.85 -4.11
CA VAL A 99 15.22 26.12 -4.40
C VAL A 99 15.80 26.74 -3.13
N ALA A 100 15.05 26.71 -2.02
CA ALA A 100 15.54 27.23 -0.75
C ALA A 100 16.74 26.43 -0.19
N SER A 101 16.75 25.10 -0.41
CA SER A 101 17.86 24.25 0.03
C SER A 101 19.11 24.40 -0.85
N SER A 102 18.97 24.61 -2.17
CA SER A 102 20.13 24.88 -3.04
C SER A 102 20.79 26.22 -2.72
N GLN A 103 20.01 27.29 -2.53
CA GLN A 103 20.55 28.61 -2.16
C GLN A 103 21.29 28.60 -0.81
N ARG A 104 20.86 27.75 0.13
CA ARG A 104 21.52 27.60 1.43
C ARG A 104 22.88 26.89 1.33
N SER A 105 23.04 25.98 0.38
CA SER A 105 24.30 25.29 0.10
C SER A 105 25.33 26.21 -0.56
N ASP A 106 24.90 27.18 -1.36
CA ASP A 106 25.80 28.13 -2.05
C ASP A 106 26.19 29.33 -1.16
N GLY A 107 25.38 29.63 -0.14
CA GLY A 107 25.55 30.80 0.75
C GLY A 107 26.20 30.52 2.11
N GLU A 108 26.80 29.34 2.33
CA GLU A 108 27.26 28.85 3.64
C GLU A 108 28.40 29.69 4.27
N GLN A 109 28.89 30.74 3.61
CA GLN A 109 29.84 31.69 4.20
C GLN A 109 29.18 32.86 4.97
N ALA A 110 27.85 33.13 4.84
CA ALA A 110 27.34 34.48 5.18
C ALA A 110 26.10 34.63 6.08
N SER A 111 25.43 33.60 6.61
CA SER A 111 24.32 33.88 7.56
C SER A 111 24.11 32.86 8.68
N ARG A 112 24.81 33.10 9.79
CA ARG A 112 24.46 32.56 11.13
C ARG A 112 23.41 33.41 11.86
N ILE A 113 22.80 34.40 11.21
CA ILE A 113 21.92 35.37 11.86
C ILE A 113 20.61 35.43 11.09
N THR A 114 19.66 34.56 11.42
CA THR A 114 18.19 34.78 11.36
C THR A 114 17.49 33.47 11.75
N HIS A 115 17.44 33.20 13.04
CA HIS A 115 16.53 32.21 13.62
C HIS A 115 15.10 32.81 13.69
N HIS A 116 14.08 31.94 13.55
CA HIS A 116 12.65 32.17 13.82
C HIS A 116 11.64 32.45 12.68
N ALA A 117 11.86 31.94 11.46
CA ALA A 117 10.80 31.88 10.44
C ALA A 117 10.61 30.46 9.87
N SER A 118 9.51 29.80 10.25
CA SER A 118 8.92 28.55 9.71
C SER A 118 9.89 27.50 9.12
N HIS A 119 10.44 26.63 9.97
CA HIS A 119 11.28 25.49 9.55
C HIS A 119 10.47 24.35 8.91
N LEU A 120 9.75 24.61 7.81
CA LEU A 120 9.15 23.53 7.04
C LEU A 120 10.24 22.79 6.27
N THR A 121 10.41 21.50 6.54
CA THR A 121 11.37 20.65 5.84
C THR A 121 10.64 19.68 4.89
N PRO A 122 11.32 19.14 3.85
CA PRO A 122 10.79 18.03 3.06
C PRO A 122 10.36 16.83 3.94
N HIS A 123 11.04 16.63 5.07
CA HIS A 123 10.68 15.59 6.02
C HIS A 123 9.33 15.88 6.70
N THR A 124 9.09 17.10 7.17
CA THR A 124 7.80 17.52 7.76
C THR A 124 6.65 17.35 6.77
N LEU A 125 6.87 17.70 5.49
CA LEU A 125 5.88 17.49 4.43
C LEU A 125 5.54 16.01 4.25
N LYS A 126 6.55 15.13 4.24
CA LYS A 126 6.34 13.67 4.16
C LYS A 126 5.57 13.11 5.35
N LEU A 127 5.88 13.58 6.56
CA LEU A 127 5.15 13.20 7.78
C LEU A 127 3.68 13.65 7.71
N LEU A 128 3.41 14.85 7.20
CA LEU A 128 2.04 15.34 6.98
C LEU A 128 1.27 14.43 6.01
N ILE A 129 1.89 14.11 4.87
CA ILE A 129 1.29 13.24 3.84
C ILE A 129 0.99 11.86 4.42
N LEU A 130 1.96 11.25 5.11
CA LEU A 130 1.79 9.96 5.75
C LEU A 130 0.74 10.00 6.87
N GLY A 131 0.70 11.08 7.66
CA GLY A 131 -0.28 11.27 8.74
C GLY A 131 -1.71 11.28 8.22
N PHE A 132 -2.00 12.05 7.18
CA PHE A 132 -3.31 11.98 6.51
C PHE A 132 -3.56 10.63 5.85
N GLY A 133 -2.55 10.03 5.20
CA GLY A 133 -2.68 8.69 4.62
C GLY A 133 -3.04 7.62 5.65
N LEU A 134 -2.51 7.72 6.88
CA LEU A 134 -2.87 6.89 8.02
C LEU A 134 -4.32 7.16 8.46
N ILE A 135 -4.72 8.43 8.61
CA ILE A 135 -6.08 8.81 9.01
C ILE A 135 -7.11 8.28 7.99
N PHE A 136 -6.85 8.46 6.69
CA PHE A 136 -7.71 7.94 5.62
C PHE A 136 -7.79 6.42 5.67
N GLY A 137 -6.64 5.74 5.71
CA GLY A 137 -6.59 4.28 5.74
C GLY A 137 -7.28 3.70 6.96
N PHE A 138 -7.05 4.27 8.15
CA PHE A 138 -7.69 3.86 9.39
C PHE A 138 -9.20 4.09 9.39
N THR A 139 -9.66 5.21 8.82
CA THR A 139 -11.09 5.47 8.65
C THR A 139 -11.73 4.41 7.76
N LEU A 140 -11.07 4.06 6.66
CA LEU A 140 -11.55 3.09 5.69
C LEU A 140 -11.52 1.63 6.19
N VAL A 141 -10.82 1.32 7.28
CA VAL A 141 -10.95 0.01 7.96
C VAL A 141 -12.41 -0.27 8.33
N TRP A 142 -13.16 0.78 8.68
CA TRP A 142 -14.56 0.67 9.12
C TRP A 142 -15.58 0.67 7.97
N LEU A 143 -15.12 0.85 6.74
CA LEU A 143 -15.97 0.77 5.54
C LEU A 143 -16.36 -0.70 5.27
N TYR A 144 -17.62 -0.97 5.00
CA TYR A 144 -18.05 -2.25 4.43
C TYR A 144 -17.46 -2.39 3.01
N PRO A 145 -16.87 -3.54 2.63
CA PRO A 145 -16.18 -3.66 1.35
C PRO A 145 -17.16 -3.66 0.16
N ILE A 146 -17.54 -2.48 -0.28
CA ILE A 146 -18.67 -2.24 -1.20
C ILE A 146 -18.39 -2.64 -2.66
N THR A 147 -17.14 -2.61 -3.10
CA THR A 147 -16.80 -2.93 -4.51
C THR A 147 -16.12 -4.28 -4.68
N ALA A 148 -15.88 -5.03 -3.60
CA ALA A 148 -15.29 -6.36 -3.66
C ALA A 148 -15.52 -7.15 -2.36
N ASN A 149 -16.15 -8.32 -2.47
CA ASN A 149 -16.51 -9.15 -1.30
C ASN A 149 -15.39 -10.12 -0.86
N ASP A 150 -14.18 -9.98 -1.40
CA ASP A 150 -13.06 -10.90 -1.13
C ASP A 150 -12.61 -10.91 0.33
N LEU A 151 -12.83 -9.80 1.05
CA LEU A 151 -12.53 -9.71 2.48
C LEU A 151 -13.18 -10.82 3.30
N PHE A 152 -14.48 -11.03 3.10
CA PHE A 152 -15.21 -12.06 3.83
C PHE A 152 -14.73 -13.46 3.46
N ARG A 153 -14.33 -13.66 2.21
CA ARG A 153 -13.75 -14.92 1.74
C ARG A 153 -12.35 -15.15 2.30
N TYR A 154 -11.55 -14.11 2.56
CA TYR A 154 -10.29 -14.24 3.28
C TYR A 154 -10.51 -14.74 4.71
N VAL A 155 -11.49 -14.16 5.42
CA VAL A 155 -11.83 -14.62 6.77
C VAL A 155 -12.32 -16.06 6.73
N LEU A 156 -13.25 -16.39 5.82
CA LEU A 156 -13.82 -17.73 5.72
C LEU A 156 -12.77 -18.79 5.36
N ARG A 157 -11.87 -18.51 4.40
CA ARG A 157 -10.74 -19.41 4.11
C ARG A 157 -9.76 -19.49 5.28
N GLY A 158 -9.51 -18.37 5.96
CA GLY A 158 -8.73 -18.37 7.18
C GLY A 158 -9.30 -19.30 8.26
N ARG A 159 -10.63 -19.35 8.39
CA ARG A 159 -11.35 -20.25 9.30
C ARG A 159 -11.24 -21.72 8.92
N VAL A 160 -11.19 -22.06 7.63
CA VAL A 160 -10.90 -23.45 7.17
C VAL A 160 -9.68 -23.99 7.90
N TRP A 161 -8.63 -23.17 8.06
CA TRP A 161 -7.46 -23.58 8.83
C TRP A 161 -7.58 -23.35 10.33
N ALA A 162 -8.03 -22.17 10.76
CA ALA A 162 -8.01 -21.78 12.17
C ALA A 162 -8.99 -22.59 13.03
N VAL A 163 -10.13 -22.99 12.47
CA VAL A 163 -11.23 -23.67 13.17
C VAL A 163 -11.25 -25.16 12.85
N TYR A 164 -11.09 -25.53 11.58
CA TYR A 164 -11.24 -26.93 11.14
C TYR A 164 -9.92 -27.68 10.98
N GLY A 165 -8.78 -27.00 11.12
CA GLY A 165 -7.45 -27.62 10.99
C GLY A 165 -7.08 -28.01 9.55
N GLU A 166 -7.91 -27.66 8.57
CA GLU A 166 -7.76 -28.05 7.18
C GLU A 166 -7.06 -26.97 6.35
N SER A 167 -6.35 -27.34 5.29
CA SER A 167 -5.66 -26.35 4.47
C SER A 167 -6.64 -25.61 3.54
N PRO A 168 -6.66 -24.26 3.53
CA PRO A 168 -7.48 -23.49 2.60
C PRO A 168 -6.98 -23.61 1.15
N MET A 169 -5.80 -24.19 0.93
CA MET A 169 -5.27 -24.49 -0.41
C MET A 169 -5.75 -25.83 -0.95
N LEU A 170 -6.30 -26.70 -0.09
CA LEU A 170 -6.73 -28.07 -0.45
C LEU A 170 -8.23 -28.29 -0.22
N SER A 171 -8.81 -27.57 0.73
CA SER A 171 -10.19 -27.73 1.17
C SER A 171 -10.96 -26.42 0.97
N PRO A 172 -12.03 -26.39 0.14
CA PRO A 172 -12.88 -25.22 -0.03
C PRO A 172 -13.80 -25.00 1.19
N PRO A 173 -14.28 -23.76 1.43
CA PRO A 173 -15.21 -23.47 2.52
C PRO A 173 -16.47 -24.33 2.55
N ASN A 174 -17.03 -24.68 1.38
CA ASN A 174 -18.27 -25.45 1.30
C ASN A 174 -18.16 -26.91 1.78
N ASN A 175 -16.95 -27.41 2.08
CA ASN A 175 -16.77 -28.67 2.79
C ASN A 175 -17.20 -28.58 4.27
N PHE A 176 -17.43 -27.37 4.79
CA PHE A 176 -17.84 -27.11 6.17
C PHE A 176 -19.19 -26.37 6.20
N PRO A 177 -20.29 -27.03 5.77
CA PRO A 177 -21.61 -26.37 5.66
C PRO A 177 -22.18 -25.91 7.01
N ASN A 178 -21.65 -26.43 8.13
CA ASN A 178 -22.04 -26.03 9.47
C ASN A 178 -21.28 -24.79 9.99
N ASP A 179 -20.38 -24.19 9.20
CA ASP A 179 -19.73 -22.93 9.59
C ASP A 179 -20.78 -21.81 9.71
N PRO A 180 -20.83 -21.07 10.83
CA PRO A 180 -21.83 -20.02 11.06
C PRO A 180 -21.76 -18.87 10.04
N TYR A 181 -20.65 -18.74 9.31
CA TYR A 181 -20.43 -17.70 8.32
C TYR A 181 -20.38 -18.23 6.88
N ILE A 182 -20.82 -19.47 6.65
CA ILE A 182 -20.79 -20.09 5.32
C ILE A 182 -21.55 -19.28 4.25
N ALA A 183 -22.56 -18.51 4.64
CA ALA A 183 -23.31 -17.62 3.74
C ALA A 183 -22.43 -16.58 3.04
N PHE A 184 -21.30 -16.19 3.64
CA PHE A 184 -20.33 -15.26 3.04
C PHE A 184 -19.46 -15.87 1.93
N ALA A 185 -19.48 -17.20 1.77
CA ALA A 185 -18.71 -17.88 0.73
C ALA A 185 -19.10 -17.39 -0.69
N GLY A 186 -20.40 -17.14 -0.89
CA GLY A 186 -20.98 -16.71 -2.16
C GLY A 186 -20.66 -17.68 -3.30
N GLU A 187 -20.54 -17.14 -4.51
CA GLU A 187 -20.31 -17.92 -5.75
C GLU A 187 -19.02 -18.76 -5.75
N PHE A 188 -18.00 -18.37 -4.97
CA PHE A 188 -16.69 -19.03 -4.92
C PHE A 188 -16.53 -19.99 -3.74
N GLY A 189 -17.63 -20.37 -3.06
CA GLY A 189 -17.55 -21.25 -1.88
C GLY A 189 -17.00 -22.65 -2.15
N GLN A 190 -17.05 -23.11 -3.41
CA GLN A 190 -16.47 -24.39 -3.83
C GLN A 190 -14.99 -24.31 -4.22
N TRP A 191 -14.40 -23.11 -4.19
CA TRP A 191 -13.04 -22.88 -4.68
C TRP A 191 -12.07 -22.84 -3.50
N VAL A 192 -10.94 -23.54 -3.64
CA VAL A 192 -9.79 -23.38 -2.75
C VAL A 192 -9.19 -21.98 -2.92
N SER A 193 -8.26 -21.60 -2.05
CA SER A 193 -7.59 -20.30 -2.17
C SER A 193 -6.85 -20.18 -3.51
N GLY A 194 -7.22 -19.16 -4.29
CA GLY A 194 -6.45 -18.73 -5.47
C GLY A 194 -5.27 -17.81 -5.13
N TYR A 195 -5.05 -17.53 -3.86
CA TYR A 195 -3.94 -16.69 -3.39
C TYR A 195 -2.72 -17.54 -3.04
N GLY A 196 -1.56 -16.89 -3.02
CA GLY A 196 -0.34 -17.60 -2.67
C GLY A 196 -0.29 -17.96 -1.18
N PRO A 197 0.45 -19.00 -0.80
CA PRO A 197 0.49 -19.52 0.57
C PRO A 197 0.96 -18.49 1.62
N LEU A 198 1.75 -17.49 1.23
CA LEU A 198 2.18 -16.45 2.17
C LEU A 198 1.00 -15.61 2.67
N TRP A 199 0.02 -15.32 1.81
CA TRP A 199 -1.17 -14.59 2.21
C TRP A 199 -1.98 -15.37 3.24
N GLU A 200 -2.20 -16.66 2.99
CA GLU A 200 -2.95 -17.54 3.89
C GLU A 200 -2.24 -17.70 5.26
N ILE A 201 -0.90 -17.73 5.30
CA ILE A 201 -0.13 -17.68 6.56
C ILE A 201 -0.35 -16.36 7.29
N ILE A 202 -0.29 -15.23 6.57
CA ILE A 202 -0.50 -13.90 7.17
C ILE A 202 -1.91 -13.78 7.76
N VAL A 203 -2.93 -14.34 7.09
CA VAL A 203 -4.31 -14.39 7.60
C VAL A 203 -4.41 -15.13 8.94
N GLN A 204 -3.59 -16.15 9.18
CA GLN A 204 -3.59 -16.86 10.46
C GLN A 204 -3.08 -16.03 11.63
N VAL A 205 -2.28 -15.00 11.40
CA VAL A 205 -1.73 -14.15 12.47
C VAL A 205 -2.87 -13.59 13.33
N PRO A 206 -3.85 -12.83 12.77
CA PRO A 206 -4.95 -12.34 13.59
C PRO A 206 -5.95 -13.43 14.01
N LEU A 207 -6.23 -14.42 13.16
CA LEU A 207 -7.25 -15.43 13.46
C LEU A 207 -6.82 -16.35 14.61
N ARG A 208 -5.57 -16.81 14.62
CA ARG A 208 -5.06 -17.76 15.64
C ARG A 208 -4.43 -17.06 16.84
N LEU A 209 -3.67 -15.97 16.64
CA LEU A 209 -3.00 -15.31 17.78
C LEU A 209 -3.93 -14.37 18.55
N PHE A 210 -4.91 -13.75 17.88
CA PHE A 210 -5.86 -12.81 18.51
C PHE A 210 -7.29 -13.36 18.55
N GLY A 211 -7.52 -14.61 18.13
CA GLY A 211 -8.83 -15.25 18.17
C GLY A 211 -9.89 -14.60 17.26
N ALA A 212 -9.47 -13.80 16.27
CA ALA A 212 -10.35 -13.01 15.40
C ALA A 212 -11.04 -13.89 14.33
N THR A 213 -11.68 -14.98 14.76
CA THR A 213 -12.28 -15.98 13.87
C THR A 213 -13.71 -15.60 13.44
N ASP A 214 -14.42 -14.79 14.21
CA ASP A 214 -15.73 -14.28 13.83
C ASP A 214 -15.64 -13.27 12.68
N MET A 215 -16.69 -13.16 11.86
CA MET A 215 -16.63 -12.41 10.61
C MET A 215 -16.30 -10.92 10.80
N VAL A 216 -16.86 -10.28 11.83
CA VAL A 216 -16.58 -8.87 12.14
C VAL A 216 -15.13 -8.64 12.59
N PRO A 217 -14.65 -9.25 13.70
CA PRO A 217 -13.25 -9.06 14.13
C PRO A 217 -12.25 -9.60 13.11
N GLY A 218 -12.57 -10.69 12.40
CA GLY A 218 -11.76 -11.21 11.30
C GLY A 218 -11.60 -10.18 10.18
N SER A 219 -12.70 -9.58 9.72
CA SER A 219 -12.66 -8.56 8.66
C SER A 219 -11.88 -7.31 9.08
N ILE A 220 -12.10 -6.82 10.31
CA ILE A 220 -11.38 -5.67 10.85
C ILE A 220 -9.88 -5.98 10.97
N SER A 221 -9.52 -7.13 11.52
CA SER A 221 -8.12 -7.50 11.73
C SER A 221 -7.36 -7.68 10.42
N LEU A 222 -7.97 -8.26 9.39
CA LEU A 222 -7.36 -8.37 8.06
C LEU A 222 -7.20 -6.99 7.39
N LYS A 223 -8.17 -6.08 7.56
CA LYS A 223 -8.02 -4.70 7.10
C LYS A 223 -6.91 -3.94 7.82
N LEU A 224 -6.69 -4.21 9.11
CA LEU A 224 -5.54 -3.66 9.85
C LEU A 224 -4.21 -4.22 9.34
N VAL A 225 -4.15 -5.51 8.98
CA VAL A 225 -2.99 -6.09 8.29
C VAL A 225 -2.74 -5.37 6.97
N VAL A 226 -3.78 -5.19 6.14
CA VAL A 226 -3.67 -4.45 4.87
C VAL A 226 -3.20 -3.01 5.09
N LEU A 227 -3.72 -2.32 6.11
CA LEU A 227 -3.30 -0.99 6.51
C LEU A 227 -1.82 -0.95 6.90
N LEU A 228 -1.35 -1.93 7.69
CA LEU A 228 0.07 -2.05 8.06
C LEU A 228 0.98 -2.15 6.84
N PHE A 229 0.64 -3.03 5.89
CA PHE A 229 1.42 -3.19 4.67
C PHE A 229 1.34 -1.97 3.74
N TYR A 230 0.19 -1.29 3.70
CA TYR A 230 0.05 0.00 3.03
C TYR A 230 0.99 1.06 3.64
N LEU A 231 1.04 1.19 4.97
CA LEU A 231 1.94 2.13 5.66
C LEU A 231 3.41 1.76 5.46
N MET A 232 3.74 0.46 5.46
CA MET A 232 5.08 -0.01 5.13
C MET A 232 5.47 0.39 3.71
N CYS A 233 4.59 0.18 2.73
CA CYS A 233 4.81 0.59 1.34
C CYS A 233 5.03 2.12 1.24
N ALA A 234 4.17 2.90 1.89
CA ALA A 234 4.32 4.36 1.95
C ALA A 234 5.66 4.79 2.57
N ALA A 235 6.07 4.16 3.68
CA ALA A 235 7.35 4.44 4.32
C ALA A 235 8.54 4.09 3.41
N LEU A 236 8.49 2.93 2.73
CA LEU A 236 9.51 2.52 1.78
C LEU A 236 9.65 3.54 0.63
N ILE A 237 8.54 4.01 0.07
CA ILE A 237 8.52 5.03 -1.00
C ILE A 237 9.06 6.38 -0.50
N GLY A 238 8.60 6.84 0.67
CA GLY A 238 8.91 8.17 1.16
C GLY A 238 10.33 8.35 1.71
N TRP A 239 10.96 7.29 2.21
CA TRP A 239 12.25 7.41 2.93
C TRP A 239 13.36 6.50 2.41
N PHE A 240 13.03 5.35 1.80
CA PHE A 240 14.05 4.35 1.48
C PHE A 240 14.33 4.22 -0.02
N ALA A 241 13.32 4.45 -0.86
CA ALA A 241 13.45 4.45 -2.31
C ALA A 241 14.24 5.67 -2.79
N LYS A 242 15.32 5.42 -3.52
CA LYS A 242 16.06 6.46 -4.23
C LYS A 242 15.35 6.74 -5.54
N ALA A 243 14.80 7.94 -5.67
CA ALA A 243 14.23 8.41 -6.93
C ALA A 243 15.38 8.54 -7.95
N ARG A 244 15.46 7.61 -8.90
CA ARG A 244 16.18 7.85 -10.16
C ARG A 244 15.15 8.32 -11.15
N VAL A 245 15.11 9.62 -11.41
CA VAL A 245 14.32 10.17 -12.52
C VAL A 245 15.00 9.71 -13.81
N THR A 246 14.67 8.51 -14.26
CA THR A 246 14.93 8.09 -15.64
C THR A 246 13.76 8.55 -16.49
N SER A 247 14.05 9.36 -17.51
CA SER A 247 13.13 10.06 -18.43
C SER A 247 12.24 9.16 -19.31
N PHE A 248 11.80 8.01 -18.80
CA PHE A 248 11.14 6.99 -19.61
C PHE A 248 9.63 7.21 -19.77
N PHE A 249 8.98 7.91 -18.84
CA PHE A 249 7.55 8.27 -18.92
C PHE A 249 7.36 9.78 -18.67
N SER A 250 7.87 10.61 -19.60
CA SER A 250 7.56 12.04 -19.63
C SER A 250 6.15 12.28 -20.18
N PHE A 251 5.11 11.84 -19.46
CA PHE A 251 3.72 12.20 -19.79
C PHE A 251 3.31 13.55 -19.17
N ALA A 252 4.10 14.05 -18.22
CA ALA A 252 4.01 15.43 -17.76
C ALA A 252 5.34 16.12 -18.12
N ALA A 253 5.25 17.27 -18.78
CA ALA A 253 6.36 18.19 -19.05
C ALA A 253 6.92 18.79 -17.74
N LEU A 254 7.44 17.94 -16.87
CA LEU A 254 8.16 18.31 -15.67
C LEU A 254 9.65 18.23 -16.02
N PRO A 255 10.41 19.34 -15.99
CA PRO A 255 11.83 19.31 -16.24
C PRO A 255 12.52 18.35 -15.27
N SER A 256 12.99 17.23 -15.80
CA SER A 256 13.57 16.10 -15.07
C SER A 256 14.87 16.43 -14.33
N SER A 257 15.43 17.63 -14.55
CA SER A 257 16.75 18.04 -14.07
C SER A 257 16.73 18.89 -12.79
N ALA A 258 15.57 19.29 -12.26
CA ALA A 258 15.49 20.35 -11.25
C ALA A 258 14.94 19.95 -9.86
N LEU A 259 14.46 18.72 -9.67
CA LEU A 259 13.92 18.32 -8.36
C LEU A 259 14.97 17.56 -7.54
N ALA A 260 15.30 18.10 -6.36
CA ALA A 260 16.08 17.37 -5.36
C ALA A 260 15.43 16.01 -5.04
N SER A 261 16.24 15.00 -4.75
CA SER A 261 15.77 13.63 -4.45
C SER A 261 14.68 13.61 -3.37
N ASP A 262 14.79 14.48 -2.36
CA ASP A 262 13.79 14.57 -1.28
C ASP A 262 12.45 15.12 -1.76
N SER A 263 12.46 16.11 -2.64
CA SER A 263 11.26 16.69 -3.26
C SER A 263 10.53 15.66 -4.14
N ALA A 264 11.28 14.84 -4.88
CA ALA A 264 10.69 13.74 -5.66
C ALA A 264 10.07 12.66 -4.77
N SER A 265 10.70 12.36 -3.61
CA SER A 265 10.18 11.38 -2.66
C SER A 265 8.84 11.79 -2.03
N ALA A 266 8.64 13.10 -1.75
CA ALA A 266 7.37 13.61 -1.20
C ALA A 266 6.22 13.50 -2.21
N LEU A 267 6.49 13.79 -3.49
CA LEU A 267 5.52 13.62 -4.58
C LEU A 267 5.16 12.15 -4.79
N ALA A 268 6.15 11.26 -4.82
CA ALA A 268 5.92 9.81 -4.94
C ALA A 268 5.12 9.27 -3.75
N LEU A 269 5.44 9.73 -2.53
CA LEU A 269 4.69 9.38 -1.32
C LEU A 269 3.23 9.86 -1.42
N LEU A 270 2.98 11.10 -1.81
CA LEU A 270 1.61 11.62 -1.99
C LEU A 270 0.86 10.81 -3.04
N PHE A 271 1.50 10.54 -4.19
CA PHE A 271 0.90 9.78 -5.28
C PHE A 271 0.47 8.38 -4.85
N PHE A 272 1.16 7.77 -3.90
CA PHE A 272 0.75 6.49 -3.32
C PHE A 272 -0.27 6.67 -2.20
N ALA A 273 0.06 7.49 -1.19
CA ALA A 273 -0.66 7.54 0.07
C ALA A 273 -2.01 8.31 0.02
N TRP A 274 -2.21 9.18 -0.96
CA TRP A 274 -3.47 9.93 -1.11
C TRP A 274 -4.28 9.49 -2.32
N ASN A 275 -3.87 8.41 -2.99
CA ASN A 275 -4.57 7.91 -4.17
C ASN A 275 -5.88 7.23 -3.78
N PRO A 276 -7.03 7.73 -4.25
CA PRO A 276 -8.32 7.15 -3.89
C PRO A 276 -8.44 5.67 -4.27
N LEU A 277 -7.83 5.25 -5.39
CA LEU A 277 -7.83 3.84 -5.80
C LEU A 277 -7.12 2.95 -4.78
N ILE A 278 -5.93 3.35 -4.34
CA ILE A 278 -5.11 2.58 -3.39
C ILE A 278 -5.82 2.51 -2.03
N LEU A 279 -6.38 3.62 -1.57
CA LEU A 279 -7.07 3.70 -0.29
C LEU A 279 -8.37 2.91 -0.27
N ILE A 280 -9.22 3.07 -1.30
CA ILE A 280 -10.49 2.36 -1.39
C ILE A 280 -10.26 0.87 -1.61
N GLN A 281 -9.37 0.47 -2.53
CA GLN A 281 -9.16 -0.96 -2.80
C GLN A 281 -8.34 -1.65 -1.72
N GLY A 282 -7.32 -0.97 -1.16
CA GLY A 282 -6.49 -1.50 -0.09
C GLY A 282 -7.24 -1.51 1.25
N PRO A 283 -7.03 -0.54 2.16
CA PRO A 283 -7.71 -0.52 3.46
C PRO A 283 -9.25 -0.54 3.38
N GLY A 284 -9.85 0.10 2.37
CA GLY A 284 -11.31 0.21 2.22
C GLY A 284 -12.02 -1.10 1.89
N ASN A 285 -11.53 -1.88 0.94
CA ASN A 285 -12.10 -3.19 0.60
C ASN A 285 -11.34 -4.36 1.26
N GLY A 286 -10.19 -4.09 1.88
CA GLY A 286 -9.35 -5.10 2.52
C GLY A 286 -8.61 -5.99 1.52
N HIS A 287 -8.27 -5.49 0.32
CA HIS A 287 -7.52 -6.29 -0.64
C HIS A 287 -6.08 -6.55 -0.17
N ASN A 288 -5.65 -7.81 -0.35
CA ASN A 288 -4.30 -8.25 0.01
C ASN A 288 -3.19 -7.69 -0.91
N ASP A 289 -3.54 -6.96 -1.96
CA ASP A 289 -2.61 -6.30 -2.88
C ASP A 289 -1.56 -5.45 -2.17
N MET A 290 -1.87 -4.86 -1.01
CA MET A 290 -0.91 -4.08 -0.23
C MET A 290 0.26 -4.92 0.28
N VAL A 291 0.03 -6.20 0.63
CA VAL A 291 1.09 -7.13 1.09
C VAL A 291 2.10 -7.34 -0.03
N PHE A 292 1.56 -7.71 -1.19
CA PHE A 292 2.31 -7.92 -2.42
C PHE A 292 3.10 -6.65 -2.81
N MET A 293 2.45 -5.49 -2.89
CA MET A 293 3.09 -4.24 -3.31
C MET A 293 4.20 -3.82 -2.35
N ALA A 294 3.98 -3.92 -1.04
CA ALA A 294 5.00 -3.53 -0.08
C ALA A 294 6.25 -4.43 -0.18
N LEU A 295 6.07 -5.74 -0.41
CA LEU A 295 7.17 -6.68 -0.65
C LEU A 295 7.90 -6.40 -1.97
N MET A 296 7.19 -6.02 -3.04
CA MET A 296 7.82 -5.58 -4.29
C MET A 296 8.68 -4.33 -4.10
N VAL A 297 8.11 -3.30 -3.46
CA VAL A 297 8.83 -2.04 -3.21
C VAL A 297 10.04 -2.31 -2.30
N LEU A 298 9.90 -3.18 -1.30
CA LEU A 298 11.01 -3.63 -0.46
C LEU A 298 12.11 -4.30 -1.31
N GLY A 299 11.73 -5.19 -2.23
CA GLY A 299 12.68 -5.81 -3.17
C GLY A 299 13.45 -4.79 -4.01
N LEU A 300 12.77 -3.77 -4.53
CA LEU A 300 13.39 -2.68 -5.28
C LEU A 300 14.33 -1.84 -4.40
N VAL A 301 13.92 -1.52 -3.17
CA VAL A 301 14.75 -0.79 -2.20
C VAL A 301 16.02 -1.59 -1.89
N LEU A 302 15.89 -2.88 -1.58
CA LEU A 302 17.03 -3.77 -1.27
C LEU A 302 17.97 -3.91 -2.47
N TRP A 303 17.43 -3.97 -3.68
CA TRP A 303 18.22 -3.93 -4.91
C TRP A 303 19.03 -2.64 -5.05
N GLN A 304 18.42 -1.48 -4.79
CA GLN A 304 19.13 -0.19 -4.79
C GLN A 304 20.24 -0.12 -3.73
N ARG A 305 20.11 -0.89 -2.63
CA ARG A 305 21.15 -1.08 -1.60
C ARG A 305 22.19 -2.15 -1.93
N LYS A 306 22.17 -2.71 -3.14
CA LYS A 306 23.08 -3.78 -3.61
C LYS A 306 22.94 -5.11 -2.86
N LEU A 307 21.86 -5.29 -2.11
CA LEU A 307 21.53 -6.52 -1.39
C LEU A 307 20.72 -7.46 -2.28
N TRP A 308 21.37 -8.03 -3.30
CA TRP A 308 20.69 -8.85 -4.32
C TRP A 308 19.93 -10.05 -3.74
N TRP A 309 20.51 -10.74 -2.75
CA TRP A 309 19.90 -11.92 -2.13
C TRP A 309 18.61 -11.54 -1.38
N ALA A 310 18.63 -10.41 -0.67
CA ALA A 310 17.49 -9.91 0.07
C ALA A 310 16.38 -9.41 -0.88
N ALA A 311 16.77 -8.78 -2.00
CA ALA A 311 15.85 -8.43 -3.06
C ALA A 311 15.19 -9.68 -3.68
N THR A 312 15.96 -10.73 -3.98
CA THR A 312 15.40 -12.02 -4.44
C THR A 312 14.40 -12.58 -3.44
N LEU A 313 14.75 -12.58 -2.14
CA LEU A 313 13.86 -13.08 -1.10
C LEU A 313 12.55 -12.28 -1.04
N ALA A 314 12.62 -10.95 -1.00
CA ALA A 314 11.45 -10.08 -0.95
C ALA A 314 10.53 -10.25 -2.18
N LEU A 315 11.10 -10.35 -3.39
CA LEU A 315 10.33 -10.57 -4.62
C LEU A 315 9.73 -11.99 -4.69
N THR A 316 10.42 -12.98 -4.13
CA THR A 316 9.89 -14.34 -3.97
C THR A 316 8.69 -14.34 -3.02
N LEU A 317 8.82 -13.68 -1.86
CA LEU A 317 7.72 -13.52 -0.91
C LEU A 317 6.54 -12.77 -1.54
N ALA A 318 6.79 -11.73 -2.34
CA ALA A 318 5.73 -11.03 -3.09
C ALA A 318 4.97 -11.99 -4.03
N THR A 319 5.69 -12.86 -4.74
CA THR A 319 5.13 -13.88 -5.62
C THR A 319 4.32 -14.93 -4.84
N LEU A 320 4.81 -15.31 -3.66
CA LEU A 320 4.14 -16.25 -2.75
C LEU A 320 2.95 -15.62 -2.02
N ALA A 321 2.79 -14.30 -2.01
CA ALA A 321 1.56 -13.63 -1.57
C ALA A 321 0.53 -13.60 -2.71
N LYS A 322 0.98 -13.28 -3.94
CA LYS A 322 0.12 -13.19 -5.12
C LYS A 322 0.90 -13.54 -6.38
N ILE A 323 0.36 -14.44 -7.20
CA ILE A 323 1.04 -14.98 -8.38
C ILE A 323 1.43 -13.90 -9.40
N THR A 324 0.74 -12.76 -9.42
CA THR A 324 1.10 -11.59 -10.25
C THR A 324 2.51 -11.08 -9.97
N GLY A 325 3.08 -11.35 -8.79
CA GLY A 325 4.48 -11.04 -8.48
C GLY A 325 5.50 -11.84 -9.29
N LEU A 326 5.10 -12.97 -9.86
CA LEU A 326 5.94 -13.77 -10.75
C LEU A 326 6.43 -12.95 -11.95
N LEU A 327 5.69 -11.91 -12.38
CA LEU A 327 6.09 -11.03 -13.48
C LEU A 327 7.43 -10.31 -13.21
N LEU A 328 7.74 -10.00 -11.94
CA LEU A 328 8.99 -9.31 -11.61
C LEU A 328 10.20 -10.23 -11.48
N LEU A 329 10.02 -11.52 -11.18
CA LEU A 329 11.14 -12.43 -10.95
C LEU A 329 12.04 -12.60 -12.21
N PRO A 330 11.49 -12.84 -13.42
CA PRO A 330 12.30 -12.91 -14.64
C PRO A 330 12.99 -11.57 -14.96
N LEU A 331 12.29 -10.46 -14.79
CA LEU A 331 12.86 -9.12 -15.03
C LEU A 331 14.02 -8.84 -14.08
N PHE A 332 13.84 -9.16 -12.80
CA PHE A 332 14.88 -9.02 -11.80
C PHE A 332 16.07 -9.95 -12.09
N ALA A 333 15.82 -11.21 -12.48
CA ALA A 333 16.89 -12.14 -12.87
C ALA A 333 17.71 -11.59 -14.05
N ILE A 334 17.06 -11.04 -15.09
CA ILE A 334 17.76 -10.42 -16.22
C ILE A 334 18.65 -9.25 -15.74
N VAL A 335 18.11 -8.36 -14.91
CA VAL A 335 18.86 -7.21 -14.38
C VAL A 335 20.03 -7.66 -13.49
N LEU A 336 19.80 -8.65 -12.63
CA LEU A 336 20.80 -9.22 -11.73
C LEU A 336 21.98 -9.85 -12.48
N LEU A 337 21.70 -10.55 -13.58
CA LEU A 337 22.76 -11.20 -14.37
C LEU A 337 23.47 -10.22 -15.30
N LYS A 338 22.75 -9.22 -15.84
CA LYS A 338 23.35 -8.15 -16.63
C LYS A 338 24.22 -7.19 -15.81
N SER A 339 24.01 -7.10 -14.49
CA SER A 339 24.85 -6.23 -13.64
C SER A 339 26.26 -6.76 -13.41
N GLU A 340 26.54 -8.02 -13.75
CA GLU A 340 27.85 -8.64 -13.56
C GLU A 340 28.62 -8.76 -14.88
N THR A 341 29.91 -8.47 -14.83
CA THR A 341 30.83 -8.60 -15.97
C THR A 341 31.41 -10.01 -16.09
N SER A 342 31.62 -10.71 -14.97
CA SER A 342 32.20 -12.05 -14.93
C SER A 342 31.15 -13.15 -14.98
N TRP A 343 31.36 -14.17 -15.83
CA TRP A 343 30.49 -15.34 -15.90
C TRP A 343 30.39 -16.10 -14.57
N ARG A 344 31.48 -16.12 -13.78
CA ARG A 344 31.50 -16.76 -12.46
C ARG A 344 30.54 -16.09 -11.49
N GLN A 345 30.51 -14.76 -11.49
CA GLN A 345 29.58 -13.97 -10.66
C GLN A 345 28.14 -14.11 -11.14
N ARG A 346 27.91 -14.17 -12.47
CA ARG A 346 26.58 -14.47 -13.03
C ARG A 346 26.09 -15.83 -12.56
N LEU A 347 26.91 -16.88 -12.67
CA LEU A 347 26.55 -18.22 -12.24
C LEU A 347 26.28 -18.26 -10.72
N PHE A 348 27.15 -17.67 -9.91
CA PHE A 348 26.97 -17.60 -8.45
C PHE A 348 25.65 -16.93 -8.07
N LYS A 349 25.32 -15.76 -8.64
CA LYS A 349 24.07 -15.05 -8.37
C LYS A 349 22.84 -15.76 -8.94
N ALA A 350 22.96 -16.41 -10.10
CA ALA A 350 21.88 -17.21 -10.70
C ALA A 350 21.53 -18.40 -9.79
N VAL A 351 22.54 -19.19 -9.41
CA VAL A 351 22.36 -20.36 -8.54
C VAL A 351 21.87 -19.92 -7.16
N GLY A 352 22.49 -18.89 -6.57
CA GLY A 352 22.07 -18.36 -5.28
C GLY A 352 20.62 -17.85 -5.29
N ALA A 353 20.22 -17.11 -6.34
CA ALA A 353 18.84 -16.66 -6.48
C ALA A 353 17.87 -17.83 -6.68
N GLY A 354 18.24 -18.82 -7.50
CA GLY A 354 17.45 -20.04 -7.71
C GLY A 354 17.23 -20.82 -6.41
N ILE A 355 18.29 -20.99 -5.60
CA ILE A 355 18.20 -21.63 -4.28
C ILE A 355 17.27 -20.83 -3.36
N ILE A 356 17.41 -19.51 -3.28
CA ILE A 356 16.54 -18.66 -2.45
C ILE A 356 15.07 -18.84 -2.87
N VAL A 357 14.77 -18.79 -4.16
CA VAL A 357 13.41 -18.96 -4.68
C VAL A 357 12.86 -20.33 -4.30
N LEU A 358 13.59 -21.40 -4.60
CA LEU A 358 13.15 -22.78 -4.39
C LEU A 358 12.99 -23.11 -2.90
N VAL A 359 13.97 -22.74 -2.06
CA VAL A 359 13.94 -22.99 -0.62
C VAL A 359 12.81 -22.19 0.04
N THR A 360 12.65 -20.91 -0.31
CA THR A 360 11.57 -20.08 0.24
C THR A 360 10.21 -20.63 -0.18
N ALA A 361 10.02 -20.96 -1.46
CA ALA A 361 8.80 -21.57 -1.94
C ALA A 361 8.52 -22.90 -1.22
N PHE A 362 9.51 -23.78 -1.10
CA PHE A 362 9.38 -25.05 -0.40
C PHE A 362 8.96 -24.87 1.06
N ILE A 363 9.63 -23.98 1.82
CA ILE A 363 9.29 -23.72 3.23
C ILE A 363 7.86 -23.22 3.36
N VAL A 364 7.46 -22.25 2.54
CA VAL A 364 6.15 -21.61 2.61
C VAL A 364 5.04 -22.57 2.16
N TYR A 365 5.23 -23.34 1.08
CA TYR A 365 4.28 -24.35 0.63
C TYR A 365 4.23 -25.58 1.54
N ARG A 366 5.30 -25.92 2.28
CA ARG A 366 5.25 -27.01 3.25
C ARG A 366 4.37 -26.68 4.45
N ALA A 367 4.22 -25.41 4.80
CA ALA A 367 3.37 -24.99 5.91
C ALA A 367 1.86 -25.12 5.61
N LEU A 368 1.47 -25.11 4.33
CA LEU A 368 0.08 -24.89 3.90
C LEU A 368 -0.38 -25.68 2.68
N GLY A 369 0.51 -25.92 1.74
CA GLY A 369 0.19 -26.52 0.45
C GLY A 369 0.10 -28.05 0.50
N PRO A 370 0.02 -28.71 -0.67
CA PRO A 370 -0.03 -30.18 -0.78
C PRO A 370 1.26 -30.87 -0.26
N LEU A 371 2.28 -30.09 0.10
CA LEU A 371 3.54 -30.56 0.66
C LEU A 371 3.50 -30.70 2.20
N ALA A 372 2.38 -30.34 2.84
CA ALA A 372 2.16 -30.68 4.24
C ALA A 372 2.25 -32.21 4.40
N PRO A 373 2.85 -32.72 5.49
CA PRO A 373 2.78 -34.15 5.75
C PRO A 373 1.29 -34.51 5.81
N VAL A 374 0.88 -35.42 4.94
CA VAL A 374 -0.44 -36.06 5.01
C VAL A 374 -0.45 -36.89 6.30
N SER A 375 -0.62 -36.24 7.44
CA SER A 375 -1.12 -36.90 8.64
C SER A 375 -2.63 -36.80 8.59
N ARG A 376 -3.23 -37.51 7.63
CA ARG A 376 -4.49 -38.18 7.93
C ARG A 376 -4.11 -39.19 9.01
N THR A 377 -4.40 -38.90 10.27
CA THR A 377 -4.74 -39.99 11.20
C THR A 377 -6.13 -40.44 10.79
N PRO A 378 -6.29 -41.60 10.13
CA PRO A 378 -7.62 -42.17 9.96
C PRO A 378 -7.99 -42.74 11.33
N GLY A 379 -8.94 -42.10 12.01
CA GLY A 379 -9.58 -42.66 13.19
C GLY A 379 -9.51 -41.77 14.42
N THR A 380 -10.61 -41.06 14.64
CA THR A 380 -11.39 -41.23 15.88
C THR A 380 -12.86 -41.22 15.49
N CYS A 381 -13.56 -42.26 15.93
CA CYS A 381 -14.91 -42.70 15.57
C CYS A 381 -16.01 -41.63 15.61
#